data_AF-A0A3R7SMX8-F1
#
_entry.id   AF-A0A3R7SMX8-F1
#
_cell.length_a   1.000
_cell.length_b   1.000
_cell.length_c   1.000
_cell.angle_alpha   90.00
_cell.angle_beta   90.00
_cell.angle_gamma   90.00
#
_symmetry.space_group_name_H-M   'P 1'
#
loop_
_entity.id
_entity.type
_entity.pdbx_description
1 polymer ?
#
loop_
_entity_poly.entity_id
_entity_poly.type
_entity_poly.pdbx_seq_one_letter_code
_entity_poly.pdbx_strand_id
1 'polypeptide(L)'
;MLTSFAERSGFDEVETGHLALAVDEALANVIRHGYDSRPDGRIWLSAFLIEEPERRIRIEIEDEGHQTEPAKIASRDLEEVRPGGLGVHIMQEVTDTCQFERRTPGGMRLILEKTPRGAKEDHSDQNHAGTPENGHQ
;
A
#
# COMPACT_ATOMS: atom_id res chain seq x y z
N MET A 1 1.88 -15.79 3.65
CA MET A 1 1.39 -15.16 4.90
C MET A 1 0.71 -13.82 4.63
N LEU A 2 1.37 -12.87 3.94
CA LEU A 2 0.74 -11.60 3.54
C LEU A 2 -0.43 -11.81 2.57
N THR A 3 -0.27 -12.62 1.53
CA THR A 3 -1.33 -12.91 0.55
C THR A 3 -2.58 -13.47 1.21
N SER A 4 -2.42 -14.51 2.05
CA SER A 4 -3.53 -15.08 2.80
C SER A 4 -4.16 -14.11 3.80
N PHE A 5 -3.38 -13.15 4.33
CA PHE A 5 -3.92 -12.08 5.18
C PHE A 5 -4.77 -11.11 4.36
N ALA A 6 -4.34 -10.74 3.15
CA ALA A 6 -5.10 -9.91 2.22
C ALA A 6 -6.39 -10.59 1.76
N GLU A 7 -6.33 -11.84 1.32
CA GLU A 7 -7.52 -12.61 0.90
C GLU A 7 -8.58 -12.66 2.00
N ARG A 8 -8.19 -12.98 3.25
CA ARG A 8 -9.10 -12.97 4.41
C ARG A 8 -9.61 -11.57 4.77
N SER A 9 -8.92 -10.54 4.31
CA SER A 9 -9.29 -9.14 4.50
C SER A 9 -10.23 -8.62 3.40
N GLY A 10 -10.66 -9.47 2.46
CA GLY A 10 -11.64 -9.14 1.42
C GLY A 10 -11.04 -8.68 0.09
N PHE A 11 -9.73 -8.84 -0.10
CA PHE A 11 -9.07 -8.57 -1.38
C PHE A 11 -9.27 -9.71 -2.37
N ASP A 12 -9.45 -9.37 -3.65
CA ASP A 12 -9.43 -10.36 -4.72
C ASP A 12 -7.99 -10.86 -5.03
N GLU A 13 -7.87 -11.85 -5.90
CA GLU A 13 -6.57 -12.45 -6.27
C GLU A 13 -5.63 -11.43 -6.94
N VAL A 14 -6.18 -10.52 -7.75
CA VAL A 14 -5.41 -9.51 -8.48
C VAL A 14 -4.86 -8.46 -7.52
N GLU A 15 -5.71 -7.94 -6.63
CA GLU A 15 -5.31 -6.99 -5.60
C GLU A 15 -4.32 -7.61 -4.61
N THR A 16 -4.51 -8.88 -4.27
CA THR A 16 -3.58 -9.63 -3.42
C THR A 16 -2.21 -9.75 -4.08
N GLY A 17 -2.16 -10.07 -5.37
CA GLY A 17 -0.92 -10.13 -6.15
C GLY A 17 -0.22 -8.78 -6.23
N HIS A 18 -0.97 -7.71 -6.46
CA HIS A 18 -0.42 -6.35 -6.47
C HIS A 18 0.17 -5.92 -5.12
N LEU A 19 -0.50 -6.27 -4.01
CA LEU A 19 0.00 -5.96 -2.68
C LEU A 19 1.28 -6.73 -2.36
N ALA A 20 1.36 -8.00 -2.78
CA ALA A 20 2.58 -8.78 -2.66
C ALA A 20 3.73 -8.16 -3.46
N LEU A 21 3.48 -7.76 -4.71
CA LEU A 21 4.46 -7.10 -5.57
C LEU A 21 4.97 -5.78 -4.95
N ALA A 22 4.08 -4.95 -4.41
CA ALA A 22 4.47 -3.71 -3.74
C ALA A 22 5.40 -3.96 -2.55
N VAL A 23 5.12 -5.00 -1.76
CA VAL A 23 5.98 -5.38 -0.63
C VAL A 23 7.32 -5.94 -1.11
N ASP A 24 7.35 -6.75 -2.16
CA ASP A 24 8.60 -7.26 -2.72
C ASP A 24 9.51 -6.12 -3.22
N GLU A 25 8.93 -5.13 -3.91
CA GLU A 25 9.65 -3.93 -4.36
C GLU A 25 10.13 -3.08 -3.18
N ALA A 26 9.31 -2.93 -2.14
CA ALA A 26 9.71 -2.23 -0.93
C ALA A 26 10.90 -2.89 -0.25
N LEU A 27 10.85 -4.21 -0.05
CA LEU A 27 11.93 -4.98 0.57
C LEU A 27 13.20 -4.93 -0.29
N ALA A 28 13.08 -5.07 -1.60
CA ALA A 28 14.21 -4.93 -2.52
C ALA A 28 14.85 -3.54 -2.43
N ASN A 29 14.05 -2.49 -2.28
CA ASN A 29 14.55 -1.13 -2.10
C ASN A 29 15.28 -0.94 -0.76
N VAL A 30 14.73 -1.46 0.35
CA VAL A 30 15.39 -1.41 1.67
C VAL A 30 16.73 -2.15 1.63
N ILE A 31 16.76 -3.36 1.08
CA ILE A 31 18.00 -4.15 0.97
C ILE A 31 19.03 -3.43 0.11
N ARG A 32 18.63 -2.96 -1.08
CA ARG A 32 19.56 -2.36 -2.05
C ARG A 32 20.05 -0.98 -1.62
N HIS A 33 19.17 -0.14 -1.10
CA HIS A 33 19.44 1.28 -0.86
C HIS A 33 19.59 1.63 0.63
N GLY A 34 18.82 0.98 1.51
CA GLY A 34 18.97 1.16 2.95
C GLY A 34 20.22 0.46 3.49
N TYR A 35 20.52 -0.74 2.99
CA TYR A 35 21.62 -1.56 3.49
C TYR A 35 22.78 -1.77 2.53
N ASP A 36 22.78 -1.15 1.35
CA ASP A 36 23.82 -1.37 0.31
C ASP A 36 24.03 -2.87 0.00
N SER A 37 22.94 -3.64 0.02
CA SER A 37 22.93 -5.10 -0.14
C SER A 37 23.69 -5.89 0.94
N ARG A 38 23.99 -5.28 2.10
CA ARG A 38 24.51 -6.01 3.25
C ARG A 38 23.44 -6.95 3.83
N PRO A 39 23.79 -8.21 4.15
CA PRO A 39 22.81 -9.24 4.55
C PRO A 39 22.46 -9.22 6.05
N ASP A 40 23.09 -8.36 6.84
CA ASP A 40 22.96 -8.27 8.30
C ASP A 40 21.97 -7.18 8.76
N GLY A 41 21.35 -6.47 7.82
CA GLY A 41 20.30 -5.49 8.08
C GLY A 41 19.03 -6.12 8.66
N ARG A 42 18.37 -5.41 9.57
CA ARG A 42 17.09 -5.83 10.16
C ARG A 42 15.93 -5.12 9.47
N ILE A 43 14.95 -5.89 9.03
CA ILE A 43 13.73 -5.36 8.44
C ILE A 43 12.56 -5.87 9.28
N TRP A 44 11.70 -4.95 9.73
CA TRP A 44 10.45 -5.29 10.39
C TRP A 44 9.30 -5.04 9.43
N LEU A 45 8.45 -6.05 9.28
CA LEU A 45 7.22 -5.94 8.50
C LEU A 45 6.03 -6.17 9.42
N SER A 46 5.16 -5.18 9.48
CA SER A 46 3.90 -5.24 10.22
C SER A 46 2.75 -5.05 9.25
N ALA A 47 1.69 -5.84 9.42
CA ALA A 47 0.47 -5.72 8.63
C ALA A 47 -0.73 -5.64 9.57
N PHE A 48 -1.57 -4.63 9.35
CA PHE A 48 -2.72 -4.31 10.18
C PHE A 48 -3.98 -4.29 9.32
N LEU A 49 -5.06 -4.89 9.82
CA LEU A 49 -6.39 -4.69 9.26
C LEU A 49 -7.04 -3.55 10.04
N ILE A 50 -7.39 -2.49 9.34
CA ILE A 50 -8.11 -1.35 9.88
C ILE A 50 -9.55 -1.47 9.38
N GLU A 51 -10.53 -1.52 10.28
CA GLU A 51 -11.94 -1.69 9.90
C GLU A 51 -12.68 -0.36 9.68
N GLU A 52 -12.22 0.74 10.31
CA GLU A 52 -12.89 2.04 10.30
C GLU A 52 -11.95 3.18 9.84
N PRO A 53 -12.45 4.25 9.19
CA PRO A 53 -13.83 4.44 8.71
C PRO A 53 -14.16 3.59 7.47
N GLU A 54 -13.14 3.04 6.81
CA GLU A 54 -13.29 2.06 5.74
C GLU A 54 -12.28 0.93 5.95
N ARG A 55 -12.70 -0.29 5.59
CA ARG A 55 -11.88 -1.49 5.72
C ARG A 55 -10.67 -1.38 4.80
N ARG A 56 -9.47 -1.42 5.37
CA ARG A 56 -8.22 -1.35 4.61
C ARG A 56 -7.10 -2.12 5.30
N ILE A 57 -6.12 -2.56 4.53
CA ILE A 57 -4.86 -3.06 5.07
C ILE A 57 -3.86 -1.91 5.11
N ARG A 58 -3.15 -1.80 6.23
CA ARG A 58 -1.96 -0.98 6.39
C ARG A 58 -0.75 -1.88 6.58
N ILE A 59 0.26 -1.72 5.74
CA ILE A 59 1.54 -2.39 5.84
C ILE A 59 2.59 -1.36 6.23
N GLU A 60 3.37 -1.67 7.26
CA GLU A 60 4.51 -0.87 7.67
C GLU A 60 5.78 -1.70 7.50
N ILE A 61 6.76 -1.13 6.78
CA ILE A 61 8.08 -1.71 6.60
C ILE A 61 9.09 -0.75 7.23
N GLU A 62 9.81 -1.23 8.23
CA GLU A 62 10.80 -0.44 8.95
C GLU A 62 12.18 -1.06 8.86
N ASP A 63 13.19 -0.21 8.85
CA ASP A 63 14.59 -0.62 8.85
C ASP A 63 15.44 0.25 9.79
N GLU A 64 16.72 -0.08 9.84
CA GLU A 64 17.83 0.64 10.49
C GLU A 64 18.92 1.04 9.46
N GLY A 65 18.55 1.09 8.18
CA GLY A 65 19.44 1.44 7.08
C GLY A 65 19.75 2.94 7.00
N HIS A 66 20.37 3.34 5.90
CA HIS A 66 20.68 4.73 5.62
C HIS A 66 19.40 5.56 5.45
N GLN A 67 19.35 6.69 6.15
CA GLN A 67 18.27 7.64 5.98
C GLN A 67 18.41 8.39 4.66
N THR A 68 17.31 8.43 3.92
CA THR A 68 17.17 9.26 2.71
C THR A 68 16.09 10.29 2.96
N GLU A 69 16.19 11.46 2.33
CA GLU A 69 15.09 12.43 2.33
C GLU A 69 13.88 11.81 1.63
N PRO A 70 12.71 11.70 2.30
CA PRO A 70 11.51 11.15 1.68
C PRO A 70 11.14 11.82 0.34
N ALA A 71 11.32 13.15 0.26
CA ALA A 71 11.07 13.92 -0.97
C ALA A 71 12.00 13.57 -2.13
N LYS A 72 13.13 12.90 -1.88
CA LYS A 72 14.06 12.40 -2.92
C LYS A 72 13.76 10.97 -3.34
N ILE A 73 12.86 10.27 -2.64
CA ILE A 73 12.38 8.95 -3.04
C ILE A 73 11.32 9.17 -4.12
N ALA A 74 11.80 9.42 -5.34
CA ALA A 74 10.96 9.69 -6.49
C ALA A 74 10.77 8.42 -7.35
N SER A 75 9.56 8.24 -7.86
CA SER A 75 9.35 7.47 -9.08
C SER A 75 10.17 8.12 -10.19
N ARG A 76 11.05 7.35 -10.82
CA ARG A 76 11.76 7.81 -12.02
C ARG A 76 10.81 7.73 -13.21
N ASP A 77 10.94 8.65 -14.16
CA ASP A 77 10.12 8.66 -15.38
C ASP A 77 10.27 7.35 -16.16
N LEU A 78 9.14 6.84 -16.65
CA LEU A 78 9.03 5.58 -17.41
C LEU A 78 9.85 5.59 -18.72
N GLU A 79 10.28 6.75 -19.19
CA GLU A 79 11.07 6.89 -20.43
C GLU A 79 12.55 6.49 -20.25
N GLU A 80 13.04 6.35 -19.00
CA GLU A 80 14.38 5.84 -18.70
C GLU A 80 14.35 4.37 -18.27
N VAL A 81 13.88 3.48 -19.16
CA VAL A 81 13.84 2.02 -18.91
C VAL A 81 15.26 1.44 -18.78
N ARG A 82 15.82 1.52 -17.58
CA ARG A 82 16.95 0.72 -17.11
C ARG A 82 16.45 -0.24 -16.02
N PRO A 83 17.08 -1.41 -15.83
CA PRO A 83 16.73 -2.30 -14.74
C PRO A 83 16.84 -1.57 -13.38
N GLY A 84 15.75 -1.56 -12.59
CA GLY A 84 15.77 -1.06 -11.20
C GLY A 84 15.29 0.39 -10.96
N GLY A 85 14.26 0.87 -11.67
CA GLY A 85 13.68 2.22 -11.48
C GLY A 85 12.19 2.29 -11.17
N LEU A 86 11.45 1.18 -11.27
CA LEU A 86 9.98 1.17 -11.28
C LEU A 86 9.34 0.88 -9.91
N GLY A 87 10.11 0.39 -8.93
CA GLY A 87 9.53 -0.13 -7.68
C GLY A 87 8.67 0.88 -6.93
N VAL A 88 9.12 2.14 -6.82
CA VAL A 88 8.32 3.21 -6.18
C VAL A 88 7.06 3.53 -6.98
N HIS A 89 7.14 3.49 -8.31
CA HIS A 89 5.98 3.73 -9.19
C HIS A 89 4.94 2.63 -9.03
N ILE A 90 5.36 1.37 -9.04
CA ILE A 90 4.49 0.21 -8.81
C ILE A 90 3.82 0.33 -7.45
N MET A 91 4.57 0.63 -6.37
CA MET A 91 3.99 0.81 -5.04
C MET A 91 2.93 1.92 -5.05
N GLN A 92 3.22 3.07 -5.67
CA GLN A 92 2.29 4.21 -5.77
C GLN A 92 1.06 3.91 -6.64
N GLU A 93 1.20 3.10 -7.68
CA GLU A 93 0.11 2.78 -8.60
C GLU A 93 -0.85 1.76 -7.98
N VAL A 94 -0.31 0.78 -7.26
CA VAL A 94 -1.12 -0.33 -6.75
C VAL A 94 -1.70 -0.08 -5.35
N THR A 95 -1.12 0.82 -4.56
CA THR A 95 -1.60 1.18 -3.21
C THR A 95 -2.32 2.54 -3.22
N ASP A 96 -3.20 2.75 -2.25
CA ASP A 96 -3.93 4.02 -2.11
C ASP A 96 -3.07 5.07 -1.38
N THR A 97 -2.25 4.62 -0.43
CA THR A 97 -1.25 5.42 0.28
C THR A 97 0.12 4.80 0.14
N CYS A 98 1.14 5.59 -0.20
CA CYS A 98 2.55 5.21 -0.16
C CYS A 98 3.36 6.37 0.45
N GLN A 99 3.79 6.20 1.71
CA GLN A 99 4.45 7.26 2.49
C GLN A 99 5.77 6.79 3.08
N PHE A 100 6.81 7.61 2.94
CA PHE A 100 8.13 7.36 3.50
C PHE A 100 8.40 8.34 4.65
N GLU A 101 8.88 7.81 5.77
CA GLU A 101 9.20 8.56 6.98
C GLU A 101 10.60 8.20 7.46
N ARG A 102 11.29 9.18 8.05
CA ARG A 102 12.53 8.92 8.80
C ARG A 102 12.20 8.46 10.20
N ARG A 103 12.89 7.41 10.66
CA ARG A 103 12.79 6.94 12.04
C ARG A 103 13.86 7.59 12.92
N THR A 104 13.62 7.63 14.22
CA THR A 104 14.60 8.06 15.23
C THR A 104 14.88 6.86 16.14
N PRO A 105 16.15 6.48 16.40
CA PRO A 105 17.39 7.21 16.09
C PRO A 105 17.97 7.00 14.68
N GLY A 106 17.42 6.10 13.86
CA GLY A 106 17.92 5.86 12.49
C GLY A 106 17.00 4.94 11.68
N GLY A 107 17.28 4.82 10.38
CA GLY A 107 16.47 4.03 9.44
C GLY A 107 15.25 4.76 8.86
N MET A 108 14.55 4.04 8.00
CA MET A 108 13.34 4.50 7.33
C MET A 108 12.11 3.69 7.74
N ARG A 109 10.93 4.28 7.54
CA ARG A 109 9.63 3.61 7.61
C ARG A 109 8.89 3.87 6.30
N LEU A 110 8.37 2.83 5.68
CA LEU A 110 7.42 2.90 4.58
C LEU A 110 6.05 2.46 5.08
N ILE A 111 5.03 3.25 4.79
CA ILE A 111 3.63 2.95 5.05
C ILE A 111 2.93 2.77 3.70
N LEU A 112 2.34 1.59 3.50
CA LEU A 112 1.48 1.27 2.37
C LEU A 112 0.05 1.04 2.89
N GLU A 113 -0.95 1.68 2.30
CA GLU A 113 -2.36 1.38 2.62
C GLU A 113 -3.14 1.03 1.37
N LYS A 114 -4.06 0.07 1.50
CA LYS A 114 -4.97 -0.34 0.44
C LYS A 114 -6.34 -0.68 0.98
N THR A 115 -7.38 -0.21 0.32
CA THR A 115 -8.79 -0.57 0.52
C THR A 115 -9.20 -1.64 -0.53
N PRO A 116 -9.87 -2.75 -0.14
CA PRO A 116 -10.37 -3.73 -1.09
C PRO A 116 -11.43 -3.11 -2.01
N ARG A 117 -11.39 -3.42 -3.32
CA ARG A 117 -12.37 -2.88 -4.30
C ARG A 117 -13.83 -3.13 -3.91
N GLY A 118 -14.14 -4.32 -3.38
CA GLY A 118 -15.51 -4.69 -2.97
C GLY A 118 -16.08 -3.87 -1.81
N ALA A 119 -15.25 -3.16 -1.03
CA ALA A 119 -15.73 -2.32 0.07
C ALA A 119 -16.29 -0.96 -0.39
N LYS A 120 -16.04 -0.55 -1.65
CA LYS A 120 -16.51 0.74 -2.19
C LYS A 120 -17.92 0.69 -2.79
N GLU A 121 -18.44 -0.49 -3.11
CA GLU A 121 -19.73 -0.64 -3.82
C GLU A 121 -20.95 -0.69 -2.87
N ASP A 122 -20.77 -1.07 -1.60
CA ASP A 122 -21.87 -1.29 -0.63
C ASP A 122 -22.58 -0.01 -0.14
N HIS A 123 -22.08 1.19 -0.48
CA HIS A 123 -22.65 2.47 -0.01
C HIS A 123 -23.50 3.23 -1.04
N SER A 124 -23.76 2.70 -2.24
CA SER A 124 -24.44 3.46 -3.31
C SER A 124 -25.90 3.08 -3.62
N ASP A 125 -26.47 2.02 -3.04
CA ASP A 125 -27.78 1.49 -3.47
C ASP A 125 -28.93 1.55 -2.43
N GLN A 126 -28.96 2.58 -1.57
CA GLN A 126 -30.16 2.86 -0.76
C GLN A 126 -30.44 4.37 -0.63
N ASN A 127 -30.87 5.03 -1.71
CA ASN A 127 -31.75 6.21 -1.62
C ASN A 127 -32.34 6.63 -2.99
N HIS A 128 -33.12 5.76 -3.62
CA HIS A 128 -34.14 6.22 -4.56
C HIS A 128 -35.34 5.27 -4.65
N ALA A 129 -36.31 5.46 -3.75
CA ALA A 129 -37.66 4.94 -3.94
C ALA A 129 -38.70 5.93 -3.38
N GLY A 130 -39.20 6.79 -4.26
CA GLY A 130 -40.60 7.22 -4.38
C GLY A 130 -41.30 7.90 -3.20
N THR A 131 -41.49 9.22 -3.31
CA THR A 131 -42.53 9.99 -2.60
C THR A 131 -43.89 9.81 -3.33
N PRO A 132 -45.07 9.91 -2.67
CA PRO A 132 -46.32 9.28 -3.10
C PRO A 132 -47.12 10.13 -4.09
N GLU A 133 -47.77 9.47 -5.06
CA GLU A 133 -48.79 10.10 -5.89
C GLU A 133 -50.15 10.15 -5.16
N ASN A 134 -50.65 11.38 -5.01
CA ASN A 134 -51.98 11.72 -4.54
C ASN A 134 -53.06 11.22 -5.52
N GLY A 135 -53.99 10.39 -5.04
CA GLY A 135 -55.24 10.08 -5.73
C GLY A 135 -56.40 10.88 -5.14
N HIS A 136 -56.88 11.89 -5.88
CA HIS A 136 -58.20 12.47 -5.68
C HIS A 136 -59.28 11.53 -6.24
N GLN A 137 -60.25 11.14 -5.41
CA GLN A 137 -61.70 11.11 -5.70
C GLN A 137 -62.49 10.87 -4.42
#